data_AF-A0A8T5KMH7-F1
#
_entry.id   AF-A0A8T5KMH7-F1
#
_cell.length_a   1.000
_cell.length_b   1.000
_cell.length_c   1.000
_cell.angle_alpha   90.00
_cell.angle_beta   90.00
_cell.angle_gamma   90.00
#
_symmetry.space_group_name_H-M   'P 1'
#
loop_
_entity.id
_entity.type
_entity.pdbx_description
1 polymer ?
#
loop_
_entity_poly.entity_id
_entity_poly.type
_entity_poly.pdbx_seq_one_letter_code
_entity_poly.pdbx_strand_id
1 'polypeptide(L)'
;MTETMDFVRAIALLAHPVLASALIFWIWRQYSWRKTSKGMKGQIRKDALEKHEKNGQFILWAGIAVVLVAFIGRMVAGWRSSGDIFAEIWPTSLHGTIGPLGLALLLIMTNLGKSVKRKRLAGEKFADEKLKHGRAADFIMALIFIHAFLGFLYIFVVL
;
A
#
# COMPACT_ATOMS: atom_id res chain seq x y z
N MET A 1 -40.45 -3.82 -6.91
CA MET A 1 -39.60 -3.68 -5.72
C MET A 1 -38.55 -2.65 -6.07
N THR A 2 -38.63 -1.44 -5.52
CA THR A 2 -37.52 -0.48 -5.63
C THR A 2 -36.34 -1.08 -4.86
N GLU A 3 -35.28 -1.47 -5.56
CA GLU A 3 -34.03 -1.83 -4.90
C GLU A 3 -33.50 -0.59 -4.18
N THR A 4 -33.78 -0.49 -2.89
CA THR A 4 -33.11 0.48 -2.03
C THR A 4 -31.65 0.11 -1.97
N MET A 5 -30.79 1.02 -2.45
CA MET A 5 -29.34 0.89 -2.36
C MET A 5 -28.93 0.46 -0.96
N ASP A 6 -28.18 -0.64 -0.87
CA ASP A 6 -27.62 -1.11 0.39
C ASP A 6 -26.42 -0.25 0.78
N PHE A 7 -26.69 0.86 1.46
CA PHE A 7 -25.67 1.82 1.86
C PHE A 7 -24.60 1.21 2.78
N VAL A 8 -24.96 0.23 3.61
CA VAL A 8 -23.99 -0.43 4.50
C VAL A 8 -22.99 -1.23 3.68
N ARG A 9 -23.48 -2.01 2.71
CA ARG A 9 -22.63 -2.76 1.78
C ARG A 9 -21.75 -1.81 0.95
N ALA A 10 -22.34 -0.74 0.41
CA ALA A 10 -21.61 0.24 -0.39
C ALA A 10 -20.49 0.92 0.40
N ILE A 11 -20.77 1.40 1.61
CA ILE A 11 -19.76 2.02 2.50
C ILE A 11 -18.66 1.02 2.85
N ALA A 12 -19.02 -0.23 3.18
CA ALA A 12 -18.05 -1.27 3.52
C ALA A 12 -17.07 -1.56 2.36
N LEU A 13 -17.58 -1.63 1.12
CA LEU A 13 -16.76 -1.87 -0.07
C LEU A 13 -15.95 -0.63 -0.49
N LEU A 14 -16.48 0.58 -0.30
CA LEU A 14 -15.81 1.84 -0.65
C LEU A 14 -14.76 2.30 0.38
N ALA A 15 -14.79 1.80 1.61
CA ALA A 15 -13.80 2.16 2.64
C ALA A 15 -12.36 1.84 2.18
N HIS A 16 -12.14 0.69 1.57
CA HIS A 16 -10.83 0.29 1.05
C HIS A 16 -10.27 1.26 -0.01
N PRO A 17 -10.94 1.53 -1.16
CA PRO A 17 -10.37 2.38 -2.20
C PRO A 17 -10.13 3.83 -1.74
N VAL A 18 -10.94 4.34 -0.80
CA VAL A 18 -10.71 5.65 -0.18
C VAL A 18 -9.40 5.65 0.63
N LEU A 19 -9.23 4.67 1.54
CA LEU A 19 -8.01 4.57 2.34
C LEU A 19 -6.78 4.23 1.49
N ALA A 20 -6.94 3.37 0.47
CA ALA A 20 -5.90 3.03 -0.47
C ALA A 20 -5.43 4.27 -1.25
N SER A 21 -6.34 5.14 -1.68
CA SER A 21 -5.97 6.40 -2.35
C SER A 21 -5.12 7.30 -1.47
N ALA A 22 -5.47 7.44 -0.19
CA ALA A 22 -4.67 8.19 0.78
C ALA A 22 -3.27 7.55 0.99
N LEU A 23 -3.22 6.21 1.07
CA LEU A 23 -1.95 5.49 1.19
C LEU A 23 -1.09 5.62 -0.07
N ILE A 24 -1.66 5.55 -1.27
CA ILE A 24 -0.96 5.74 -2.54
C ILE A 24 -0.34 7.13 -2.60
N PHE A 25 -1.07 8.17 -2.20
CA PHE A 25 -0.52 9.52 -2.11
C PHE A 25 0.68 9.58 -1.16
N TRP A 26 0.59 8.92 0.00
CA TRP A 26 1.70 8.88 0.95
C TRP A 26 2.92 8.12 0.40
N ILE A 27 2.70 6.98 -0.26
CA ILE A 27 3.75 6.20 -0.93
C ILE A 27 4.39 7.03 -2.05
N TRP A 28 3.60 7.76 -2.85
CA TRP A 28 4.12 8.64 -3.90
C TRP A 28 5.06 9.72 -3.35
N ARG A 29 4.71 10.34 -2.23
CA ARG A 29 5.60 11.29 -1.53
C ARG A 29 6.89 10.60 -1.09
N GLN A 30 6.79 9.35 -0.63
CA GLN A 30 7.95 8.57 -0.20
C GLN A 30 8.84 8.14 -1.38
N TYR A 31 8.24 7.80 -2.51
CA TYR A 31 8.92 7.50 -3.76
C TYR A 31 9.68 8.73 -4.30
N SER A 32 9.03 9.90 -4.23
CA SER A 32 9.59 11.19 -4.68
C SER A 32 10.83 11.63 -3.89
N TRP A 33 11.08 11.05 -2.70
CA TRP A 33 12.28 11.28 -1.89
C TRP A 33 13.58 11.15 -2.68
N ARG A 34 13.66 10.19 -3.62
CA ARG A 34 14.86 9.97 -4.44
C ARG A 34 15.25 11.21 -5.26
N LYS A 35 14.24 11.96 -5.73
CA LYS A 35 14.43 13.20 -6.48
C LYS A 35 14.66 14.37 -5.54
N THR A 36 13.83 14.53 -4.51
CA THR A 36 13.88 15.70 -3.63
C THR A 36 15.13 15.74 -2.75
N SER A 37 15.61 14.59 -2.28
CA SER A 37 16.78 14.51 -1.39
C SER A 37 18.08 15.03 -2.01
N LYS A 38 18.20 15.08 -3.35
CA LYS A 38 19.39 15.61 -4.05
C LYS A 38 19.61 17.10 -3.80
N GLY A 39 18.54 17.86 -3.57
CA GLY A 39 18.61 19.30 -3.28
C GLY A 39 18.89 19.62 -1.80
N MET A 40 18.84 18.64 -0.91
CA MET A 40 18.98 18.86 0.54
C MET A 40 20.44 18.72 0.98
N LYS A 41 20.87 19.56 1.93
CA LYS A 41 22.23 19.54 2.51
C LYS A 41 22.20 19.68 4.04
N GLY A 42 23.31 19.36 4.68
CA GLY A 42 23.51 19.57 6.11
C GLY A 42 22.46 18.86 6.98
N GLN A 43 22.02 19.54 8.04
CA GLN A 43 21.07 19.00 9.02
C GLN A 43 19.70 18.72 8.41
N ILE A 44 19.20 19.58 7.52
CA ILE A 44 17.91 19.40 6.82
C ILE A 44 17.84 18.03 6.14
N ARG A 45 18.94 17.60 5.50
CA ARG A 45 19.01 16.29 4.85
C ARG A 45 18.98 15.13 5.86
N LYS A 46 19.63 15.30 7.02
CA LYS A 46 19.65 14.27 8.06
C LYS A 46 18.26 14.07 8.65
N ASP A 47 17.58 15.16 9.01
CA ASP A 47 16.24 15.11 9.59
C ASP A 47 15.23 14.53 8.61
N ALA A 48 15.32 14.93 7.34
CA ALA A 48 14.43 14.43 6.31
C ALA A 48 14.70 12.94 5.97
N LEU A 49 15.95 12.48 6.06
CA LEU A 49 16.30 11.07 5.95
C LEU A 49 15.71 10.24 7.10
N GLU A 50 15.83 10.71 8.34
CA GLU A 50 15.23 10.05 9.50
C GLU A 50 13.70 9.94 9.36
N LYS A 51 13.06 11.02 8.90
CA LYS A 51 11.63 11.03 8.60
C LYS A 51 11.26 10.03 7.51
N HIS A 52 12.05 9.93 6.44
CA HIS A 52 11.86 8.93 5.39
C HIS A 52 11.95 7.49 5.94
N GLU A 53 12.97 7.21 6.75
CA GLU A 53 13.18 5.90 7.40
C GLU A 53 12.01 5.53 8.34
N LYS A 54 11.51 6.49 9.14
CA LYS A 54 10.36 6.28 10.03
C LYS A 54 9.06 6.06 9.24
N ASN A 55 8.80 6.90 8.24
CA ASN A 55 7.60 6.79 7.41
C ASN A 55 7.54 5.49 6.62
N GLY A 56 8.68 4.96 6.17
CA GLY A 56 8.72 3.65 5.50
C GLY A 56 8.09 2.53 6.34
N GLN A 57 8.30 2.56 7.66
CA GLN A 57 7.69 1.59 8.58
C GLN A 57 6.19 1.84 8.76
N PHE A 58 5.77 3.10 8.90
CA PHE A 58 4.35 3.42 9.02
C PHE A 58 3.57 3.08 7.76
N ILE A 59 4.15 3.23 6.58
CA ILE A 59 3.53 2.83 5.31
C ILE A 59 3.26 1.32 5.27
N LEU A 60 4.18 0.49 5.78
CA LEU A 60 3.95 -0.95 5.87
C LEU A 60 2.73 -1.26 6.76
N TRP A 61 2.67 -0.67 7.96
CA TRP A 61 1.55 -0.86 8.87
C TRP A 61 0.22 -0.32 8.32
N ALA A 62 0.26 0.84 7.65
CA ALA A 62 -0.90 1.38 6.96
C ALA A 62 -1.35 0.46 5.81
N GLY A 63 -0.42 -0.14 5.07
CA GLY A 63 -0.72 -1.14 4.05
C GLY A 63 -1.41 -2.38 4.62
N ILE A 64 -0.93 -2.91 5.74
CA ILE A 64 -1.58 -4.01 6.47
C ILE A 64 -3.01 -3.60 6.85
N ALA A 65 -3.19 -2.42 7.44
CA ALA A 65 -4.49 -1.93 7.85
C ALA A 65 -5.47 -1.78 6.67
N VAL A 66 -5.03 -1.21 5.54
CA VAL A 66 -5.85 -1.06 4.33
C VAL A 66 -6.28 -2.42 3.77
N VAL A 67 -5.39 -3.42 3.78
CA VAL A 67 -5.74 -4.78 3.35
C VAL A 67 -6.76 -5.41 4.31
N LEU A 68 -6.60 -5.25 5.62
CA LEU A 68 -7.58 -5.73 6.60
C LEU A 68 -8.96 -5.09 6.41
N VAL A 69 -9.01 -3.78 6.15
CA VAL A 69 -10.26 -3.08 5.82
C VAL A 69 -10.91 -3.66 4.55
N ALA A 70 -10.13 -4.02 3.54
CA ALA A 70 -10.67 -4.66 2.34
C ALA A 70 -11.32 -6.02 2.66
N PHE A 71 -10.65 -6.88 3.45
CA PHE A 71 -11.22 -8.16 3.88
C PHE A 71 -12.48 -7.99 4.73
N ILE A 72 -12.46 -7.08 5.71
CA ILE A 72 -13.64 -6.77 6.53
C ILE A 72 -14.79 -6.25 5.65
N GLY A 73 -14.51 -5.38 4.69
CA GLY A 73 -15.50 -4.88 3.74
C GLY A 73 -16.17 -5.99 2.94
N ARG A 74 -15.38 -6.98 2.48
CA ARG A 74 -15.90 -8.18 1.78
C ARG A 74 -16.70 -9.09 2.71
N MET A 75 -16.30 -9.26 3.97
CA MET A 75 -17.07 -10.04 4.96
C MET A 75 -18.44 -9.40 5.26
N VAL A 76 -18.48 -8.08 5.44
CA VAL A 76 -19.73 -7.34 5.62
C VAL A 76 -20.61 -7.45 4.38
N ALA A 77 -20.03 -7.32 3.18
CA ALA A 77 -20.77 -7.49 1.93
C ALA A 77 -21.39 -8.88 1.81
N GLY A 78 -20.61 -9.95 2.05
CA GLY A 78 -21.11 -11.34 2.01
C GLY A 78 -22.22 -11.60 3.01
N TRP A 79 -22.07 -11.12 4.25
CA TRP A 79 -23.14 -11.24 5.25
C TRP A 79 -24.42 -10.53 4.83
N ARG A 80 -24.32 -9.35 4.19
CA ARG A 80 -25.48 -8.60 3.72
C ARG A 80 -26.13 -9.18 2.46
N SER A 81 -25.37 -9.87 1.61
CA SER A 81 -25.87 -10.47 0.38
C SER A 81 -26.44 -11.88 0.58
N SER A 82 -25.85 -12.71 1.44
CA SER A 82 -26.22 -14.12 1.61
C SER A 82 -26.31 -14.60 3.07
N GLY A 83 -26.01 -13.75 4.06
CA GLY A 83 -25.92 -14.17 5.46
C GLY A 83 -24.61 -14.88 5.82
N ASP A 84 -23.69 -15.07 4.85
CA ASP A 84 -22.41 -15.75 5.04
C ASP A 84 -21.22 -14.79 4.84
N ILE A 85 -20.42 -14.60 5.89
CA ILE A 85 -19.23 -13.74 5.88
C ILE A 85 -18.12 -14.22 4.94
N PHE A 86 -18.15 -15.49 4.50
CA PHE A 86 -17.15 -16.06 3.59
C PHE A 86 -17.56 -16.01 2.11
N ALA A 87 -18.82 -15.69 1.80
CA ALA A 87 -19.36 -15.73 0.45
C ALA A 87 -18.60 -14.81 -0.54
N GLU A 88 -18.05 -13.70 -0.04
CA GLU A 88 -17.37 -12.68 -0.86
C GLU A 88 -15.88 -12.51 -0.51
N ILE A 89 -15.33 -13.23 0.48
CA ILE A 89 -13.97 -12.94 0.99
C ILE A 89 -12.85 -13.37 0.02
N TRP A 90 -13.10 -14.36 -0.82
CA TRP A 90 -12.08 -14.98 -1.66
C TRP A 90 -11.75 -14.11 -2.88
N PRO A 91 -10.45 -13.95 -3.21
CA PRO A 91 -10.05 -13.17 -4.37
C PRO A 91 -10.41 -13.91 -5.66
N THR A 92 -11.39 -13.38 -6.40
CA THR A 92 -11.80 -13.89 -7.72
C THR A 92 -11.25 -13.04 -8.87
N SER A 93 -10.53 -11.96 -8.57
CA SER A 93 -9.98 -11.00 -9.52
C SER A 93 -8.48 -10.81 -9.34
N LEU A 94 -7.82 -10.33 -10.41
CA LEU A 94 -6.41 -9.93 -10.35
C LEU A 94 -6.17 -8.81 -9.32
N HIS A 95 -7.12 -7.89 -9.14
CA HIS A 95 -7.01 -6.88 -8.10
C HIS A 95 -6.93 -7.54 -6.71
N GLY A 96 -7.81 -8.51 -6.42
CA GLY A 96 -7.82 -9.24 -5.14
C GLY A 96 -6.54 -10.01 -4.84
N THR A 97 -5.86 -10.56 -5.86
CA THR A 97 -4.59 -11.29 -5.68
C THR A 97 -3.37 -10.37 -5.61
N ILE A 98 -3.38 -9.25 -6.34
CA ILE A 98 -2.26 -8.29 -6.34
C ILE A 98 -2.14 -7.55 -5.00
N GLY A 99 -3.24 -7.32 -4.27
CA GLY A 99 -3.21 -6.63 -2.96
C GLY A 99 -2.25 -7.30 -1.96
N PRO A 100 -2.44 -8.59 -1.62
CA PRO A 100 -1.52 -9.34 -0.76
C PRO A 100 -0.09 -9.41 -1.28
N LEU A 101 0.09 -9.59 -2.60
CA LEU A 101 1.42 -9.56 -3.23
C LEU A 101 2.12 -8.20 -3.00
N GLY A 102 1.40 -7.10 -3.19
CA GLY A 102 1.89 -5.75 -2.92
C GLY A 102 2.33 -5.57 -1.48
N LEU A 103 1.60 -6.14 -0.51
CA LEU A 103 1.97 -6.11 0.90
C LEU A 103 3.26 -6.90 1.19
N ALA A 104 3.42 -8.08 0.61
CA ALA A 104 4.66 -8.86 0.72
C ALA A 104 5.86 -8.08 0.14
N LEU A 105 5.68 -7.41 -1.00
CA LEU A 105 6.72 -6.57 -1.60
C LEU A 105 7.03 -5.33 -0.75
N LEU A 106 6.03 -4.69 -0.13
CA LEU A 106 6.25 -3.60 0.82
C LEU A 106 7.07 -4.04 2.03
N LEU A 107 6.83 -5.25 2.55
CA LEU A 107 7.64 -5.82 3.63
C LEU A 107 9.10 -6.00 3.20
N ILE A 108 9.34 -6.57 2.02
CA ILE A 108 10.68 -6.73 1.44
C ILE A 108 11.36 -5.37 1.28
N MET A 109 10.68 -4.38 0.70
CA MET A 109 11.20 -3.04 0.49
C MET A 109 11.56 -2.35 1.82
N THR A 110 10.71 -2.51 2.84
CA THR A 110 10.95 -1.97 4.19
C THR A 110 12.19 -2.59 4.82
N ASN A 111 12.39 -3.90 4.67
CA ASN A 111 13.57 -4.60 5.18
C ASN A 111 14.85 -4.19 4.45
N LEU A 112 14.79 -3.96 3.13
CA LEU A 112 15.90 -3.38 2.38
C LEU A 112 16.26 -1.97 2.92
N GLY A 113 15.26 -1.13 3.20
CA GLY A 113 15.46 0.19 3.80
C GLY A 113 16.13 0.13 5.17
N LYS A 114 15.69 -0.79 6.04
CA LYS A 114 16.34 -1.07 7.33
C LYS A 114 17.79 -1.52 7.16
N SER A 115 18.07 -2.35 6.16
CA SER A 115 19.43 -2.81 5.82
C SER A 115 20.34 -1.64 5.42
N VAL A 116 19.86 -0.74 4.56
CA VAL A 116 20.58 0.47 4.16
C VAL A 116 20.91 1.34 5.37
N LYS A 117 19.91 1.56 6.25
CA LYS A 117 20.13 2.32 7.49
C LYS A 117 21.22 1.69 8.36
N ARG A 118 21.13 0.37 8.60
CA ARG A 118 22.09 -0.35 9.43
C ARG A 118 23.52 -0.23 8.90
N LYS A 119 23.74 -0.53 7.62
CA LYS A 119 25.06 -0.42 6.99
C LYS A 119 25.60 1.01 7.01
N ARG A 120 24.75 2.01 6.75
CA ARG A 120 25.11 3.43 6.83
C ARG A 120 25.61 3.81 8.23
N LEU A 121 24.92 3.37 9.28
CA LEU A 121 25.31 3.65 10.67
C LEU A 121 26.59 2.91 11.08
N ALA A 122 26.83 1.74 10.51
CA ALA A 122 28.06 0.96 10.73
C ALA A 122 29.27 1.46 9.90
N GLY A 123 29.11 2.46 9.03
CA GLY A 123 30.18 2.92 8.13
C GLY A 123 30.52 1.94 6.99
N GLU A 124 29.68 0.92 6.77
CA GLU A 124 29.86 -0.09 5.74
C GLU A 124 29.43 0.41 4.35
N LYS A 125 29.91 -0.25 3.29
CA LYS A 125 29.42 -0.02 1.93
C LYS A 125 27.93 -0.42 1.83
N PHE A 126 27.06 0.51 1.46
CA PHE A 126 25.61 0.32 1.36
C PHE A 126 25.01 0.66 -0.01
N ALA A 127 25.85 0.93 -1.02
CA ALA A 127 25.40 1.37 -2.35
C ALA A 127 24.50 0.34 -3.04
N ASP A 128 24.85 -0.95 -2.94
CA ASP A 128 24.10 -2.03 -3.57
C ASP A 128 22.74 -2.25 -2.92
N GLU A 129 22.65 -2.26 -1.58
CA GLU A 129 21.37 -2.34 -0.88
C GLU A 129 20.48 -1.13 -1.18
N LYS A 130 21.07 0.06 -1.29
CA LYS A 130 20.35 1.27 -1.65
C LYS A 130 19.81 1.18 -3.08
N LEU A 131 20.59 0.62 -4.01
CA LEU A 131 20.13 0.37 -5.37
C LEU A 131 18.98 -0.64 -5.40
N LYS A 132 19.10 -1.77 -4.69
CA LYS A 132 18.03 -2.77 -4.58
C LYS A 132 16.75 -2.18 -4.00
N HIS A 133 16.85 -1.41 -2.91
CA HIS A 133 15.72 -0.70 -2.32
C HIS A 133 15.05 0.25 -3.32
N GLY A 134 15.86 1.01 -4.06
CA GLY A 134 15.35 1.90 -5.11
C GLY A 134 14.63 1.16 -6.24
N ARG A 135 15.22 0.07 -6.75
CA ARG A 135 14.60 -0.74 -7.81
C ARG A 135 13.32 -1.42 -7.35
N ALA A 136 13.28 -1.90 -6.10
CA ALA A 136 12.06 -2.43 -5.48
C ALA A 136 10.96 -1.36 -5.42
N ALA A 137 11.31 -0.11 -5.06
CA ALA A 137 10.35 1.00 -5.06
C ALA A 137 9.83 1.32 -6.46
N ASP A 138 10.67 1.29 -7.49
CA ASP A 138 10.24 1.50 -8.89
C ASP A 138 9.23 0.43 -9.32
N PHE A 139 9.51 -0.84 -9.00
CA PHE A 139 8.63 -1.97 -9.30
C PHE A 139 7.29 -1.88 -8.55
N ILE A 140 7.34 -1.60 -7.24
CA ILE A 140 6.14 -1.45 -6.40
C ILE A 140 5.27 -0.31 -6.90
N MET A 141 5.85 0.82 -7.32
CA MET A 141 5.07 1.94 -7.87
C MET A 141 4.31 1.53 -9.12
N ALA A 142 4.94 0.81 -10.06
CA ALA A 142 4.25 0.29 -11.23
C ALA A 142 3.11 -0.66 -10.86
N LEU A 143 3.36 -1.57 -9.91
CA LEU A 143 2.35 -2.51 -9.43
C LEU A 143 1.17 -1.80 -8.75
N ILE A 144 1.44 -0.74 -7.96
CA ILE A 144 0.41 0.08 -7.31
C ILE A 144 -0.49 0.74 -8.35
N PHE A 145 0.07 1.30 -9.43
CA PHE A 145 -0.74 1.90 -10.50
C PHE A 145 -1.65 0.87 -11.16
N ILE A 146 -1.11 -0.31 -11.51
CA ILE A 146 -1.90 -1.41 -12.09
C ILE A 146 -2.99 -1.86 -11.10
N HIS A 147 -2.65 -2.08 -9.84
CA HIS A 147 -3.56 -2.52 -8.80
C HIS A 147 -4.70 -1.52 -8.55
N ALA A 148 -4.38 -0.23 -8.48
CA ALA A 148 -5.36 0.83 -8.29
C ALA A 148 -6.28 0.98 -9.52
N PHE A 149 -5.73 0.88 -10.73
CA PHE A 149 -6.53 0.90 -11.96
C PHE A 149 -7.50 -0.29 -12.02
N LEU A 150 -7.03 -1.50 -11.75
CA LEU A 150 -7.89 -2.68 -11.68
C LEU A 150 -8.93 -2.57 -10.55
N GLY A 151 -8.56 -1.97 -9.41
CA GLY A 151 -9.47 -1.70 -8.30
C GLY A 151 -10.58 -0.74 -8.69
N PHE A 152 -10.25 0.35 -9.40
CA PHE A 152 -11.22 1.28 -9.94
C PHE A 152 -12.22 0.60 -10.88
N LEU A 153 -11.74 -0.24 -11.81
CA LEU A 153 -12.63 -1.01 -12.68
C LEU A 153 -13.50 -1.99 -11.89
N TYR A 154 -12.96 -2.58 -10.83
CA TYR A 154 -13.67 -3.55 -9.99
C TYR A 154 -14.82 -2.92 -9.20
N ILE A 155 -14.79 -1.62 -8.92
CA ILE A 155 -15.91 -0.90 -8.27
C ILE A 155 -17.22 -1.12 -9.05
N PHE A 156 -17.18 -1.05 -10.38
CA PHE A 156 -18.36 -1.24 -11.25
C PHE A 156 -18.86 -2.68 -11.31
N VAL A 157 -18.08 -3.63 -10.80
CA VAL A 157 -18.46 -5.05 -10.74
C VAL A 157 -19.10 -5.40 -9.39
N VAL A 158 -18.65 -4.74 -8.32
CA VAL A 158 -19.05 -5.09 -6.95
C VAL A 158 -20.11 -4.20 -6.36
N LEU A 159 -20.27 -2.95 -6.83
CA LEU A 159 -21.34 -2.04 -6.43
C LEU A 159 -22.49 -2.11 -7.43
#